data_AF-A0A921KVK1-F1
#
_entry.id   AF-A0A921KVK1-F1
#
_cell.length_a   1.000
_cell.length_b   1.000
_cell.length_c   1.000
_cell.angle_alpha   90.00
_cell.angle_beta   90.00
_cell.angle_gamma   90.00
#
_symmetry.space_group_name_H-M   'P 1'
#
loop_
_entity.id
_entity.type
_entity.pdbx_description
1 polymer ?
#
loop_
_entity_poly.entity_id
_entity_poly.type
_entity_poly.pdbx_seq_one_letter_code
_entity_poly.pdbx_strand_id
1 'polypeptide(L)'
;SLNKINFDHIIANPWLTILGQGVFILLTMIIVMLGVEQGLEKASKFMMPLLFICLIVIVIKSLSLHGAMSGVRYILQPRLEDISIKGILFALGQSFFTLSLGTTGMITYASYASKEMTIKTSAISIVIMNIFVSVLAGLAIFPAISAFGYKPTEGPGLLFKVLPSVFEQMSFGTFIYFIFLILFLFAALTSSISLLELNVSNFTKNDNTKRKKVAIVASILVFLLSIPATLSFSSLSFIHFGAGTIFDNMDFLVSNILMPLGALGTTLVVGYLLKVDVLKQFFGNDRFKFFLPWYLLIKFVLPIIIIIIFIAQFF
;
A
#
# COMPACT_ATOMS: atom_id res chain seq x y z
N SER A 1 2.72 8.20 29.01
CA SER A 1 3.84 7.55 28.32
C SER A 1 3.24 6.74 27.19
N LEU A 2 3.72 6.97 25.98
CA LEU A 2 3.31 6.29 24.75
C LEU A 2 3.56 4.77 24.84
N ASN A 3 4.54 4.32 25.64
CA ASN A 3 4.80 2.90 25.88
C ASN A 3 3.68 2.19 26.66
N LYS A 4 2.73 2.93 27.25
CA LYS A 4 1.51 2.35 27.82
C LYS A 4 0.45 2.00 26.76
N ILE A 5 0.61 2.48 25.52
CA ILE A 5 -0.24 2.10 24.40
C ILE A 5 0.21 0.71 23.95
N ASN A 6 -0.42 -0.32 24.50
CA ASN A 6 -0.15 -1.68 24.08
C ASN A 6 -1.02 -2.02 22.86
N PHE A 7 -0.39 -1.98 21.68
CA PHE A 7 -1.03 -2.29 20.41
C PHE A 7 -1.68 -3.68 20.42
N ASP A 8 -1.03 -4.69 21.02
CA ASP A 8 -1.55 -6.06 21.06
C ASP A 8 -2.85 -6.13 21.87
N HIS A 9 -2.97 -5.37 22.97
CA HIS A 9 -4.23 -5.28 23.72
C HIS A 9 -5.35 -4.58 22.94
N ILE A 10 -5.00 -3.58 22.12
CA ILE A 10 -5.97 -2.86 21.29
C ILE A 10 -6.55 -3.79 20.23
N ILE A 11 -5.69 -4.50 19.49
CA ILE A 11 -6.14 -5.41 18.42
C ILE A 11 -6.83 -6.66 18.97
N ALA A 12 -6.49 -7.09 20.19
CA ALA A 12 -7.13 -8.21 20.87
C ALA A 12 -8.54 -7.89 21.40
N ASN A 13 -8.98 -6.62 21.39
CA ASN A 13 -10.32 -6.23 21.83
C ASN A 13 -11.30 -6.18 20.64
N PRO A 14 -12.24 -7.13 20.52
CA PRO A 14 -13.17 -7.20 19.38
C PRO A 14 -14.03 -5.96 19.18
N TRP A 15 -14.49 -5.36 20.29
CA TRP A 15 -15.37 -4.19 20.24
C TRP A 15 -14.63 -2.96 19.73
N LEU A 16 -13.39 -2.76 20.21
CA LEU A 16 -12.58 -1.61 19.84
C LEU A 16 -12.18 -1.67 18.35
N THR A 17 -11.80 -2.85 17.87
CA THR A 17 -11.37 -3.04 16.48
C THR A 17 -12.53 -2.96 15.50
N ILE A 18 -13.67 -3.61 15.78
CA ILE A 18 -14.88 -3.51 14.94
C ILE A 18 -15.40 -2.07 14.90
N LEU A 19 -15.44 -1.38 16.05
CA LEU A 19 -15.88 0.01 16.10
C LEU A 19 -14.92 0.93 15.32
N GLY A 20 -13.61 0.78 15.52
CA GLY A 20 -12.59 1.56 14.81
C GLY A 20 -12.69 1.38 13.29
N GLN A 21 -12.81 0.14 12.83
CA GLN A 21 -13.03 -0.20 11.43
C GLN A 21 -14.35 0.38 10.91
N GLY A 22 -15.45 0.24 11.66
CA GLY A 22 -16.75 0.77 11.28
C GLY A 22 -16.74 2.29 11.10
N VAL A 23 -16.10 3.02 12.02
CA VAL A 23 -15.91 4.48 11.92
C VAL A 23 -15.09 4.82 10.68
N PHE A 24 -13.98 4.12 10.43
CA PHE A 24 -13.12 4.37 9.28
C PHE A 24 -13.83 4.13 7.93
N ILE A 25 -14.57 3.03 7.82
CA ILE A 25 -15.36 2.70 6.63
C ILE A 25 -16.49 3.72 6.46
N LEU A 26 -17.16 4.13 7.54
CA LEU A 26 -18.20 5.15 7.50
C LEU A 26 -17.67 6.49 6.97
N LEU A 27 -16.49 6.93 7.43
CA LEU A 27 -15.83 8.14 6.94
C LEU A 27 -15.51 8.02 5.44
N THR A 28 -14.95 6.88 5.03
CA THR A 28 -14.65 6.59 3.62
C THR A 28 -15.94 6.66 2.77
N MET A 29 -17.01 6.00 3.23
CA MET A 29 -18.32 5.97 2.58
C MET A 29 -18.89 7.37 2.40
N ILE A 30 -18.86 8.21 3.44
CA ILE A 30 -19.41 9.57 3.40
C ILE A 30 -18.67 10.40 2.34
N ILE A 31 -17.34 10.33 2.30
CA ILE A 31 -16.54 11.12 1.36
C ILE A 31 -16.80 10.68 -0.09
N VAL A 32 -16.83 9.37 -0.34
CA VAL A 32 -17.14 8.80 -1.66
C VAL A 32 -18.58 9.14 -2.08
N MET A 33 -19.56 8.95 -1.19
CA MET A 33 -20.97 9.23 -1.44
C MET A 33 -21.20 10.70 -1.84
N LEU A 34 -20.51 11.64 -1.18
CA LEU A 34 -20.63 13.07 -1.43
C LEU A 34 -19.79 13.56 -2.61
N GLY A 35 -18.90 12.73 -3.17
CA GLY A 35 -18.04 13.11 -4.30
C GLY A 35 -17.04 14.20 -3.96
N VAL A 36 -16.57 14.27 -2.70
CA VAL A 36 -15.70 15.37 -2.20
C VAL A 36 -14.21 15.15 -2.55
N GLU A 37 -13.93 14.32 -3.55
CA GLU A 37 -12.59 13.90 -3.96
C GLU A 37 -11.68 15.09 -4.27
N GLN A 38 -12.21 16.13 -4.91
CA GLN A 38 -11.45 17.35 -5.21
C GLN A 38 -11.01 18.12 -3.96
N GLY A 39 -11.83 18.11 -2.90
CA GLY A 39 -11.47 18.71 -1.62
C GLY A 39 -10.38 17.91 -0.92
N LEU A 40 -10.45 16.58 -1.02
CA LEU A 40 -9.44 15.68 -0.48
C LEU A 40 -8.11 15.82 -1.24
N GLU A 41 -8.13 15.96 -2.56
CA GLU A 41 -6.93 16.16 -3.38
C GLU A 41 -6.17 17.44 -2.95
N LYS A 42 -6.90 18.51 -2.65
CA LYS A 42 -6.32 19.75 -2.11
C LYS A 42 -5.72 19.54 -0.73
N ALA A 43 -6.39 18.81 0.16
CA ALA A 43 -5.85 18.47 1.47
C ALA A 43 -4.61 17.59 1.37
N SER A 44 -4.60 16.60 0.48
CA SER A 44 -3.44 15.72 0.22
C SER A 44 -2.20 16.48 -0.21
N LYS A 45 -2.34 17.58 -0.97
CA LYS A 45 -1.21 18.44 -1.37
C LYS A 45 -0.49 19.08 -0.19
N PHE A 46 -1.13 19.18 0.98
CA PHE A 46 -0.52 19.67 2.21
C PHE A 46 -0.18 18.54 3.20
N MET A 47 -1.09 17.57 3.37
CA MET A 47 -0.92 16.45 4.31
C MET A 47 0.23 15.51 3.91
N MET A 48 0.38 15.19 2.61
CA MET A 48 1.41 14.25 2.16
C MET A 48 2.84 14.80 2.34
N PRO A 49 3.15 16.06 1.97
CA PRO A 49 4.44 16.65 2.32
C PRO A 49 4.69 16.70 3.84
N LEU A 50 3.67 16.98 4.64
CA LEU A 50 3.83 17.03 6.10
C LEU A 50 4.12 15.62 6.68
N LEU A 51 3.44 14.59 6.20
CA LEU A 51 3.75 13.19 6.54
C LEU A 51 5.19 12.84 6.17
N PHE A 52 5.64 13.29 5.00
CA PHE A 52 7.00 13.07 4.54
C PHE A 52 8.05 13.77 5.43
N ILE A 53 7.78 15.01 5.86
CA ILE A 53 8.63 15.72 6.82
C ILE A 53 8.67 14.97 8.17
N CYS A 54 7.52 14.53 8.67
CA CYS A 54 7.46 13.70 9.88
C CYS A 54 8.29 12.42 9.73
N LEU A 55 8.21 11.73 8.58
CA LEU A 55 9.01 10.54 8.31
C LEU A 55 10.51 10.83 8.38
N ILE A 56 10.98 11.94 7.80
CA ILE A 56 12.39 12.36 7.91
C ILE A 56 12.79 12.58 9.37
N VAL A 57 11.96 13.24 10.17
CA VAL A 57 12.23 13.46 11.61
C VAL A 57 12.37 12.13 12.36
N ILE A 58 11.49 11.15 12.05
CA ILE A 58 11.57 9.80 12.63
C ILE A 58 12.87 9.12 12.23
N VAL A 59 13.26 9.19 10.95
CA VAL A 59 14.53 8.60 10.45
C VAL A 59 15.73 9.19 11.18
N ILE A 60 15.82 10.52 11.27
CA ILE A 60 16.92 11.21 11.97
C ILE A 60 16.99 10.73 13.42
N LYS A 61 15.84 10.65 14.11
CA LYS A 61 15.82 10.20 15.49
C LYS A 61 16.19 8.72 15.61
N SER A 62 15.66 7.86 14.76
CA SER A 62 15.94 6.41 14.73
C SER A 62 17.43 6.13 14.55
N LEU A 63 18.09 6.86 13.65
CA LEU A 63 19.54 6.77 13.41
C LEU A 63 20.39 7.28 14.59
N SER A 64 19.86 8.20 15.39
CA SER A 64 20.56 8.74 16.58
C SER A 64 20.51 7.81 17.80
N LEU A 65 19.72 6.74 17.76
CA LEU A 65 19.59 5.81 18.87
C LEU A 65 20.87 4.98 19.06
N HIS A 66 21.17 4.62 20.31
CA HIS A 66 22.30 3.73 20.59
C HIS A 66 22.03 2.34 20.00
N GLY A 67 22.99 1.79 19.25
CA GLY A 67 22.84 0.50 18.56
C GLY A 67 22.14 0.55 17.19
N ALA A 68 21.65 1.72 16.76
CA ALA A 68 20.93 1.92 15.49
C ALA A 68 21.68 1.41 14.25
N MET A 69 23.00 1.54 14.22
CA MET A 69 23.82 1.14 13.07
C MET A 69 23.74 -0.35 12.73
N SER A 70 23.43 -1.21 13.71
CA SER A 70 23.19 -2.63 13.43
C SER A 70 21.94 -2.84 12.56
N GLY A 71 20.87 -2.07 12.81
CA GLY A 71 19.66 -2.07 12.00
C GLY A 71 19.85 -1.45 10.63
N VAL A 72 20.68 -0.40 10.52
CA VAL A 72 21.08 0.16 9.21
C VAL A 72 21.81 -0.88 8.37
N ARG A 73 22.77 -1.60 8.97
CA ARG A 73 23.48 -2.70 8.29
C ARG A 73 22.53 -3.82 7.91
N TYR A 74 21.55 -4.15 8.75
CA TYR A 74 20.57 -5.19 8.44
C TYR A 74 19.83 -4.94 7.11
N ILE A 75 19.41 -3.69 6.83
CA ILE A 75 18.66 -3.34 5.63
C ILE A 75 19.54 -2.93 4.44
N LEU A 76 20.66 -2.22 4.66
CA LEU A 76 21.47 -1.65 3.58
C LEU A 76 22.71 -2.47 3.21
N GLN A 77 23.19 -3.36 4.07
CA GLN A 77 24.37 -4.17 3.76
C GLN A 77 23.97 -5.30 2.81
N PRO A 78 24.48 -5.32 1.55
CA PRO A 78 24.15 -6.36 0.60
C PRO A 78 24.74 -7.69 1.07
N ARG A 79 23.89 -8.72 1.14
CA ARG A 79 24.28 -10.10 1.46
C ARG A 79 24.02 -10.95 0.22
N LEU A 80 25.04 -11.09 -0.61
CA LEU A 80 24.93 -11.84 -1.87
C LEU A 80 24.66 -13.32 -1.63
N GLU A 81 25.14 -13.85 -0.50
CA GLU A 81 24.92 -15.24 -0.06
C GLU A 81 23.44 -15.52 0.25
N ASP A 82 22.66 -14.50 0.61
CA ASP A 82 21.23 -14.61 0.92
C ASP A 82 20.34 -14.50 -0.33
N ILE A 83 20.92 -14.21 -1.50
CA ILE A 83 20.17 -14.09 -2.75
C ILE A 83 19.73 -15.47 -3.20
N SER A 84 18.44 -15.74 -3.06
CA SER A 84 17.80 -16.96 -3.54
C SER A 84 16.77 -16.65 -4.62
N ILE A 85 16.49 -17.62 -5.49
CA ILE A 85 15.41 -17.51 -6.50
C ILE A 85 14.08 -17.19 -5.81
N LYS A 86 13.77 -17.86 -4.68
CA LYS A 86 12.58 -17.57 -3.87
C LYS A 86 12.57 -16.11 -3.38
N GLY A 87 13.71 -15.60 -2.89
CA GLY A 87 13.86 -14.20 -2.46
C GLY A 87 13.65 -13.19 -3.59
N ILE A 88 14.17 -13.46 -4.79
CA ILE A 88 13.96 -12.61 -5.98
C ILE A 88 12.48 -12.58 -6.37
N LEU A 89 11.83 -13.75 -6.42
CA LEU A 89 10.41 -13.84 -6.77
C LEU A 89 9.52 -13.14 -5.73
N PHE A 90 9.85 -13.27 -4.44
CA PHE A 90 9.18 -12.53 -3.37
C PHE A 90 9.35 -11.02 -3.53
N ALA A 91 10.56 -10.52 -3.80
CA ALA A 91 10.84 -9.11 -4.00
C ALA A 91 10.10 -8.53 -5.23
N LEU A 92 10.02 -9.31 -6.32
CA LEU A 92 9.22 -8.93 -7.48
C LEU A 92 7.73 -8.85 -7.12
N GLY A 93 7.18 -9.85 -6.43
CA GLY A 93 5.79 -9.84 -5.95
C GLY A 93 5.48 -8.62 -5.07
N GLN A 94 6.36 -8.31 -4.12
CA GLN A 94 6.25 -7.10 -3.28
C GLN A 94 6.27 -5.81 -4.11
N SER A 95 7.03 -5.78 -5.20
CA SER A 95 7.08 -4.62 -6.11
C SER A 95 5.74 -4.40 -6.85
N PHE A 96 5.03 -5.47 -7.23
CA PHE A 96 3.68 -5.35 -7.78
C PHE A 96 2.69 -4.86 -6.73
N PHE A 97 2.75 -5.43 -5.51
CA PHE A 97 1.88 -5.07 -4.40
C PHE A 97 2.02 -3.60 -4.01
N THR A 98 3.25 -3.12 -3.77
CA THR A 98 3.49 -1.74 -3.32
C THR A 98 3.05 -0.69 -4.33
N LEU A 99 3.06 -1.02 -5.63
CA LEU A 99 2.58 -0.14 -6.69
C LEU A 99 1.09 -0.32 -6.98
N SER A 100 0.42 -1.22 -6.26
CA SER A 100 -0.99 -1.61 -6.49
C SER A 100 -1.25 -2.03 -7.94
N LEU A 101 -0.25 -2.66 -8.58
CA LEU A 101 -0.34 -3.10 -9.97
C LEU A 101 -1.23 -4.34 -10.08
N GLY A 102 -2.10 -4.33 -11.09
CA GLY A 102 -3.10 -5.37 -11.27
C GLY A 102 -4.44 -5.07 -10.62
N THR A 103 -4.51 -4.03 -9.79
CA THR A 103 -5.77 -3.33 -9.55
C THR A 103 -6.10 -2.45 -10.76
N THR A 104 -7.38 -2.21 -11.04
CA THR A 104 -7.78 -1.22 -12.06
C THR A 104 -7.59 0.22 -11.57
N GLY A 105 -6.94 0.44 -10.42
CA GLY A 105 -6.80 1.74 -9.77
C GLY A 105 -6.10 2.78 -10.63
N MET A 106 -4.91 2.45 -11.12
CA MET A 106 -4.14 3.35 -12.00
C MET A 106 -4.86 3.63 -13.32
N ILE A 107 -5.62 2.66 -13.84
CA ILE A 107 -6.43 2.83 -15.07
C ILE A 107 -7.56 3.83 -14.81
N THR A 108 -8.26 3.70 -13.69
CA THR A 108 -9.33 4.63 -13.33
C THR A 108 -8.79 6.03 -13.10
N TYR A 109 -7.68 6.20 -12.39
CA TYR A 109 -7.07 7.53 -12.25
C TYR A 109 -6.60 8.12 -13.58
N ALA A 110 -6.00 7.31 -14.45
CA ALA A 110 -5.61 7.74 -15.78
C ALA A 110 -6.82 8.15 -16.64
N SER A 111 -8.01 7.59 -16.39
CA SER A 111 -9.25 7.98 -17.07
C SER A 111 -9.73 9.39 -16.70
N TYR A 112 -9.35 9.89 -15.52
CA TYR A 112 -9.63 11.25 -15.07
C TYR A 112 -8.50 12.24 -15.37
N ALA A 113 -7.35 11.77 -15.83
CA ALA A 113 -6.20 12.61 -16.13
C ALA A 113 -6.45 13.52 -17.35
N SER A 114 -5.85 14.72 -17.34
CA SER A 114 -5.91 15.60 -18.50
C SER A 114 -5.17 14.99 -19.69
N LYS A 115 -5.64 15.29 -20.91
CA LYS A 115 -5.00 14.80 -22.15
C LYS A 115 -3.57 15.31 -22.34
N GLU A 116 -3.18 16.36 -21.61
CA GLU A 116 -1.85 16.98 -21.64
C GLU A 116 -0.87 16.30 -20.66
N MET A 117 -1.37 15.46 -19.76
CA MET A 117 -0.55 14.77 -18.77
C MET A 117 0.38 13.75 -19.44
N THR A 118 1.69 13.89 -19.19
CA THR A 118 2.67 12.92 -19.70
C THR A 118 2.73 11.69 -18.80
N ILE A 119 1.99 10.64 -19.17
CA ILE A 119 1.90 9.36 -18.42
C ILE A 119 3.29 8.78 -18.07
N LYS A 120 4.25 8.87 -19.00
CA LYS A 120 5.62 8.37 -18.81
C LYS A 120 6.33 9.03 -17.61
N THR A 121 6.30 10.35 -17.54
CA THR A 121 6.95 11.12 -16.46
C THR A 121 6.26 10.84 -15.13
N SER A 122 4.94 10.73 -15.13
CA SER A 122 4.17 10.39 -13.94
C SER A 122 4.48 8.99 -13.43
N ALA A 123 4.55 7.99 -14.31
CA ALA A 123 4.92 6.63 -13.94
C ALA A 123 6.33 6.55 -13.31
N ILE A 124 7.32 7.21 -13.91
CA ILE A 124 8.68 7.28 -13.35
C ILE A 124 8.68 7.96 -11.97
N SER A 125 7.97 9.07 -11.83
CA SER A 125 7.89 9.81 -10.57
C SER A 125 7.25 8.98 -9.45
N ILE A 126 6.17 8.25 -9.76
CA ILE A 126 5.49 7.35 -8.82
C ILE A 126 6.46 6.26 -8.35
N VAL A 127 7.17 5.60 -9.27
CA VAL A 127 8.12 4.52 -8.92
C VAL A 127 9.28 5.04 -8.07
N ILE A 128 9.90 6.17 -8.45
CA ILE A 128 11.00 6.77 -7.69
C ILE A 128 10.54 7.16 -6.28
N MET A 129 9.41 7.84 -6.16
CA MET A 129 8.86 8.24 -4.86
C MET A 129 8.51 7.01 -4.00
N ASN A 130 7.97 5.95 -4.61
CA ASN A 130 7.66 4.72 -3.88
C ASN A 130 8.93 4.05 -3.31
N ILE A 131 9.98 3.91 -4.12
CA ILE A 131 11.28 3.36 -3.67
C ILE A 131 11.85 4.23 -2.55
N PHE A 132 11.86 5.55 -2.75
CA PHE A 132 12.44 6.48 -1.79
C PHE A 132 11.71 6.45 -0.43
N VAL A 133 10.37 6.50 -0.43
CA VAL A 133 9.58 6.39 0.80
C VAL A 133 9.75 5.02 1.45
N SER A 134 9.84 3.94 0.68
CA SER A 134 10.07 2.58 1.21
C SER A 134 11.43 2.47 1.93
N VAL A 135 12.49 3.04 1.37
CA VAL A 135 13.81 3.09 2.00
C VAL A 135 13.77 3.93 3.28
N LEU A 136 13.11 5.09 3.27
CA LEU A 136 12.94 5.92 4.46
C LEU A 136 12.14 5.23 5.55
N ALA A 137 11.05 4.53 5.21
CA ALA A 137 10.27 3.73 6.16
C ALA A 137 11.14 2.61 6.76
N GLY A 138 11.96 1.95 5.94
CA GLY A 138 12.96 0.99 6.42
C GLY A 138 13.94 1.63 7.41
N LEU A 139 14.51 2.79 7.09
CA LEU A 139 15.42 3.53 7.98
C LEU A 139 14.73 4.12 9.22
N ALA A 140 13.42 4.30 9.22
CA ALA A 140 12.66 4.68 10.40
C ALA A 140 12.52 3.50 11.37
N ILE A 141 12.28 2.29 10.84
CA ILE A 141 11.93 1.10 11.64
C ILE A 141 13.17 0.27 12.03
N PHE A 142 14.02 -0.12 11.08
CA PHE A 142 15.10 -1.08 11.31
C PHE A 142 16.16 -0.62 12.33
N PRO A 143 16.61 0.64 12.31
CA PRO A 143 17.54 1.13 13.34
C PRO A 143 16.89 1.14 14.73
N ALA A 144 15.61 1.49 14.82
CA ALA A 144 14.86 1.51 16.07
C ALA A 144 14.62 0.11 16.65
N ILE A 145 14.27 -0.90 15.84
CA ILE A 145 14.11 -2.27 16.34
C ILE A 145 15.42 -2.79 16.94
N SER A 146 16.55 -2.51 16.30
CA SER A 146 17.86 -2.89 16.80
C SER A 146 18.22 -2.17 18.10
N ALA A 147 17.91 -0.88 18.21
CA ALA A 147 18.18 -0.09 19.41
C ALA A 147 17.32 -0.51 20.60
N PHE A 148 16.07 -0.93 20.36
CA PHE A 148 15.12 -1.31 21.41
C PHE A 148 15.03 -2.83 21.64
N GLY A 149 15.71 -3.65 20.83
CA GLY A 149 15.73 -5.10 20.98
C GLY A 149 14.49 -5.83 20.43
N TYR A 150 13.73 -5.21 19.53
CA TYR A 150 12.61 -5.88 18.83
C TYR A 150 13.11 -6.81 17.73
N LYS A 151 12.33 -7.86 17.41
CA LYS A 151 12.64 -8.75 16.29
C LYS A 151 12.01 -8.24 14.98
N PRO A 152 12.72 -8.32 13.84
CA PRO A 152 12.18 -7.90 12.53
C PRO A 152 10.93 -8.68 12.08
N THR A 153 10.65 -9.83 12.70
CA THR A 153 9.61 -10.79 12.26
C THR A 153 8.32 -10.73 13.08
N GLU A 154 8.08 -9.66 13.86
CA GLU A 154 6.88 -9.53 14.72
C GLU A 154 5.58 -9.14 13.96
N GLY A 155 5.60 -9.21 12.63
CA GLY A 155 4.40 -9.08 11.81
C GLY A 155 3.90 -7.64 11.60
N PRO A 156 2.66 -7.48 11.09
CA PRO A 156 2.14 -6.19 10.59
C PRO A 156 1.99 -5.10 11.67
N GLY A 157 1.91 -5.50 12.94
CA GLY A 157 1.84 -4.57 14.08
C GLY A 157 3.16 -3.88 14.44
N LEU A 158 4.28 -4.28 13.84
CA LEU A 158 5.63 -3.82 14.23
C LEU A 158 5.77 -2.30 14.23
N LEU A 159 5.22 -1.62 13.21
CA LEU A 159 5.23 -0.16 13.12
C LEU A 159 4.60 0.49 14.38
N PHE A 160 3.47 -0.06 14.84
CA PHE A 160 2.70 0.47 15.96
C PHE A 160 3.30 0.11 17.33
N LYS A 161 4.28 -0.80 17.38
CA LYS A 161 5.06 -1.10 18.59
C LYS A 161 6.33 -0.23 18.66
N VAL A 162 7.01 -0.10 17.53
CA VAL A 162 8.33 0.53 17.45
C VAL A 162 8.23 2.06 17.45
N LEU A 163 7.34 2.63 16.64
CA LEU A 163 7.27 4.09 16.50
C LEU A 163 6.94 4.82 17.81
N PRO A 164 5.99 4.37 18.66
CA PRO A 164 5.77 4.99 19.96
C PRO A 164 7.06 5.11 20.78
N SER A 165 7.89 4.06 20.78
CA SER A 165 9.18 4.02 21.49
C SER A 165 10.17 5.04 20.93
N VAL A 166 10.20 5.22 19.60
CA VAL A 166 11.05 6.26 18.95
C VAL A 166 10.61 7.65 19.36
N PHE A 167 9.30 7.92 19.36
CA PHE A 167 8.76 9.22 19.73
C PHE A 167 8.98 9.54 21.20
N GLU A 168 8.91 8.57 22.13
CA GLU A 168 9.23 8.82 23.54
C GLU A 168 10.64 9.36 23.77
N GLN A 169 11.58 9.04 22.88
CA GLN A 169 12.95 9.53 22.96
C GLN A 169 13.10 10.97 22.44
N MET A 170 12.03 11.63 21.99
CA MET A 170 12.02 13.00 21.48
C MET A 170 11.41 13.98 22.49
N SER A 171 11.95 15.19 22.57
CA SER A 171 11.26 16.33 23.21
C SER A 171 9.94 16.59 22.48
N PHE A 172 8.84 16.74 23.22
CA PHE A 172 7.47 16.83 22.68
C PHE A 172 7.01 15.60 21.86
N GLY A 173 7.66 14.44 22.04
CA GLY A 173 7.39 13.24 21.27
C GLY A 173 5.94 12.78 21.22
N THR A 174 5.19 12.91 22.32
CA THR A 174 3.75 12.60 22.35
C THR A 174 2.94 13.47 21.39
N PHE A 175 3.25 14.76 21.29
CA PHE A 175 2.58 15.67 20.37
C PHE A 175 2.93 15.34 18.90
N ILE A 176 4.21 15.07 18.63
CA ILE A 176 4.67 14.71 17.27
C ILE A 176 4.06 13.36 16.85
N TYR A 177 4.00 12.38 17.76
CA TYR A 177 3.34 11.10 17.50
C TYR A 177 1.85 11.26 17.19
N PHE A 178 1.14 12.11 17.92
CA PHE A 178 -0.27 12.42 17.65
C PHE A 178 -0.46 13.02 16.25
N ILE A 179 0.37 14.00 15.87
CA ILE A 179 0.38 14.55 14.50
C ILE A 179 0.67 13.46 13.47
N PHE A 180 1.68 12.62 13.71
CA PHE A 180 2.00 11.50 12.82
C PHE A 180 0.82 10.55 12.63
N LEU A 181 0.10 10.19 13.70
CA LEU A 181 -1.09 9.34 13.60
C LEU A 181 -2.22 9.99 12.80
N ILE A 182 -2.44 11.31 12.93
CA ILE A 182 -3.40 12.05 12.11
C ILE A 182 -3.00 12.00 10.63
N LEU A 183 -1.74 12.26 10.33
CA LEU A 183 -1.21 12.26 8.96
C LEU A 183 -1.26 10.86 8.35
N PHE A 184 -0.94 9.84 9.14
CA PHE A 184 -1.01 8.44 8.75
C PHE A 184 -2.46 7.99 8.52
N LEU A 185 -3.39 8.40 9.39
CA LEU A 185 -4.83 8.18 9.21
C LEU A 185 -5.34 8.85 7.93
N PHE A 186 -4.90 10.09 7.66
CA PHE A 186 -5.26 10.79 6.44
C PHE A 186 -4.72 10.07 5.19
N ALA A 187 -3.47 9.61 5.21
CA ALA A 187 -2.90 8.81 4.13
C ALA A 187 -3.70 7.51 3.90
N ALA A 188 -4.02 6.77 4.96
CA ALA A 188 -4.85 5.57 4.88
C ALA A 188 -6.25 5.86 4.33
N LEU A 189 -6.86 6.98 4.73
CA LEU A 189 -8.17 7.41 4.27
C LEU A 189 -8.16 7.71 2.76
N THR A 190 -7.12 8.39 2.24
CA THR A 190 -7.01 8.69 0.80
C THR A 190 -6.94 7.41 -0.05
N SER A 191 -6.18 6.40 0.39
CA SER A 191 -6.12 5.10 -0.27
C SER A 191 -7.47 4.36 -0.20
N SER A 192 -8.13 4.37 0.96
CA SER A 192 -9.43 3.72 1.17
C SER A 192 -10.52 4.32 0.27
N ILE A 193 -10.60 5.65 0.20
CA ILE A 193 -11.53 6.38 -0.67
C ILE A 193 -11.36 5.97 -2.11
N SER A 194 -10.11 5.86 -2.54
CA SER A 194 -9.78 5.48 -3.90
C SER A 194 -10.23 4.07 -4.21
N LEU A 195 -9.95 3.09 -3.34
CA LEU A 195 -10.40 1.71 -3.53
C LEU A 195 -11.93 1.59 -3.56
N LEU A 196 -12.64 2.33 -2.70
CA LEU A 196 -14.10 2.33 -2.71
C LEU A 196 -14.66 3.01 -3.98
N GLU A 197 -14.05 4.11 -4.42
CA GLU A 197 -14.46 4.85 -5.62
C GLU A 197 -14.31 4.00 -6.89
N LEU A 198 -13.28 3.14 -6.98
CA LEU A 198 -13.15 2.18 -8.09
C LEU A 198 -14.38 1.28 -8.22
N ASN A 199 -14.91 0.82 -7.09
CA ASN A 199 -16.11 -0.02 -7.08
C ASN A 199 -17.34 0.81 -7.45
N VAL A 200 -17.51 1.98 -6.83
CA VAL A 200 -18.68 2.85 -7.06
C VAL A 200 -18.76 3.34 -8.50
N SER A 201 -17.65 3.80 -9.08
CA SER A 201 -17.59 4.26 -10.49
C SER A 201 -17.95 3.14 -11.47
N ASN A 202 -17.42 1.93 -11.28
CA ASN A 202 -17.70 0.77 -12.13
C ASN A 202 -19.19 0.37 -12.11
N PHE A 203 -19.83 0.36 -10.93
CA PHE A 203 -21.24 -0.02 -10.80
C PHE A 203 -22.21 1.10 -11.19
N THR A 204 -21.82 2.36 -11.05
CA THR A 204 -22.66 3.51 -11.44
C THR A 204 -22.66 3.75 -12.95
N LYS A 205 -21.61 3.37 -13.68
CA LYS A 205 -21.49 3.60 -15.14
C LYS A 205 -21.76 5.06 -15.53
N ASN A 206 -21.21 6.01 -14.76
CA ASN A 206 -21.43 7.47 -14.89
C ASN A 206 -22.85 7.96 -14.54
N ASP A 207 -23.72 7.13 -13.95
CA ASP A 207 -25.00 7.56 -13.41
C ASP A 207 -24.87 8.04 -11.96
N ASN A 208 -24.73 9.35 -11.79
CA ASN A 208 -24.61 9.99 -10.48
C ASN A 208 -25.81 9.76 -9.56
N THR A 209 -27.00 9.46 -10.08
CA THR A 209 -28.19 9.22 -9.24
C THR A 209 -28.08 7.92 -8.43
N LYS A 210 -27.28 6.96 -8.93
CA LYS A 210 -27.03 5.68 -8.26
C LYS A 210 -25.90 5.73 -7.25
N ARG A 211 -25.01 6.74 -7.35
CA ARG A 211 -23.77 6.86 -6.56
C ARG A 211 -23.99 6.64 -5.07
N LYS A 212 -24.95 7.37 -4.49
CA LYS A 212 -25.28 7.26 -3.06
C LYS A 212 -25.68 5.83 -2.64
N LYS A 213 -26.56 5.20 -3.42
CA LYS A 213 -27.02 3.83 -3.12
C LYS A 213 -25.88 2.83 -3.25
N VAL A 214 -25.10 2.92 -4.32
CA VAL A 214 -23.96 2.02 -4.58
C VAL A 214 -22.88 2.17 -3.50
N ALA A 215 -22.51 3.40 -3.11
CA ALA A 215 -21.53 3.64 -2.06
C ALA A 215 -21.96 3.06 -0.71
N ILE A 216 -23.23 3.20 -0.34
CA ILE A 216 -23.78 2.63 0.91
C ILE A 216 -23.71 1.10 0.86
N VAL A 217 -24.24 0.48 -0.21
CA VAL A 217 -24.24 -0.98 -0.34
C VAL A 217 -22.83 -1.55 -0.35
N ALA A 218 -21.92 -0.95 -1.13
CA ALA A 218 -20.52 -1.38 -1.18
C ALA A 218 -19.85 -1.27 0.20
N SER A 219 -20.08 -0.18 0.94
CA SER A 219 -19.46 0.01 2.26
C SER A 219 -20.00 -0.96 3.31
N ILE A 220 -21.30 -1.28 3.27
CA ILE A 220 -21.89 -2.31 4.13
C ILE A 220 -21.27 -3.68 3.82
N LEU A 221 -21.13 -4.03 2.54
CA LEU A 221 -20.49 -5.28 2.14
C LEU A 221 -19.03 -5.34 2.60
N VAL A 222 -18.26 -4.27 2.39
CA VAL A 222 -16.87 -4.18 2.86
C VAL A 222 -16.80 -4.33 4.38
N PHE A 223 -17.66 -3.65 5.14
CA PHE A 223 -17.71 -3.76 6.60
C PHE A 223 -17.98 -5.20 7.04
N LEU A 224 -19.01 -5.86 6.48
CA LEU A 224 -19.36 -7.23 6.82
C LEU A 224 -18.23 -8.23 6.48
N LEU A 225 -17.62 -8.08 5.31
CA LEU A 225 -16.51 -8.94 4.87
C LEU A 225 -15.23 -8.74 5.68
N SER A 226 -15.02 -7.55 6.26
CA SER A 226 -13.83 -7.26 7.06
C SER A 226 -13.97 -7.63 8.55
N ILE A 227 -15.18 -7.87 9.07
CA ILE A 227 -15.38 -8.33 10.46
C ILE A 227 -14.58 -9.62 10.77
N PRO A 228 -14.65 -10.70 9.98
CA PRO A 228 -13.90 -11.93 10.27
C PRO A 228 -12.37 -11.72 10.27
N ALA A 229 -11.85 -10.90 9.36
CA ALA A 229 -10.43 -10.55 9.31
C ALA A 229 -9.99 -9.77 10.55
N THR A 230 -10.78 -8.80 10.98
CA THR A 230 -10.48 -8.02 12.18
C THR A 230 -10.56 -8.87 13.45
N LEU A 231 -11.54 -9.78 13.52
CA LEU A 231 -11.69 -10.71 14.63
C LEU A 231 -10.58 -11.78 14.66
N SER A 232 -9.84 -12.01 13.57
CA SER A 232 -8.72 -12.97 13.58
C SER A 232 -7.52 -12.48 14.39
N PHE A 233 -7.47 -11.22 14.80
CA PHE A 233 -6.53 -10.72 15.79
C PHE A 233 -7.01 -10.88 17.25
N SER A 234 -8.24 -11.35 17.45
CA SER A 234 -8.88 -11.48 18.76
C SER A 234 -9.65 -12.80 18.88
N SER A 235 -10.98 -12.77 18.80
CA SER A 235 -11.86 -13.91 19.07
C SER A 235 -11.74 -15.05 18.07
N LEU A 236 -11.35 -14.78 16.82
CA LEU A 236 -11.18 -15.79 15.76
C LEU A 236 -9.70 -16.12 15.51
N SER A 237 -8.80 -15.72 16.42
CA SER A 237 -7.36 -15.99 16.28
C SER A 237 -7.01 -17.47 16.22
N PHE A 238 -7.87 -18.35 16.75
CA PHE A 238 -7.67 -19.80 16.70
C PHE A 238 -7.94 -20.43 15.32
N ILE A 239 -8.60 -19.69 14.41
CA ILE A 239 -8.94 -20.20 13.08
C ILE A 239 -7.75 -20.00 12.15
N HIS A 240 -7.06 -21.09 11.85
CA HIS A 240 -5.97 -21.13 10.89
C HIS A 240 -6.24 -22.13 9.78
N PHE A 241 -5.98 -21.71 8.55
CA PHE A 241 -6.03 -22.56 7.36
C PHE A 241 -5.22 -21.91 6.25
N GLY A 242 -4.77 -22.68 5.25
CA GLY A 242 -4.08 -22.13 4.08
C GLY A 242 -2.88 -21.25 4.45
N ALA A 243 -2.99 -19.95 4.15
CA ALA A 243 -1.92 -18.97 4.34
C ALA A 243 -1.74 -18.49 5.80
N GLY A 244 -2.67 -18.79 6.71
CA GLY A 244 -2.58 -18.36 8.11
C GLY A 244 -3.94 -18.11 8.75
N THR A 245 -4.09 -16.96 9.42
CA THR A 245 -5.35 -16.48 9.98
C THR A 245 -6.34 -16.09 8.87
N ILE A 246 -7.58 -15.74 9.23
CA ILE A 246 -8.56 -15.22 8.25
C ILE A 246 -8.03 -13.95 7.56
N PHE A 247 -7.39 -13.04 8.31
CA PHE A 247 -6.74 -11.86 7.74
C PHE A 247 -5.66 -12.25 6.72
N ASP A 248 -4.78 -13.19 7.06
CA ASP A 248 -3.68 -13.61 6.17
C ASP A 248 -4.21 -14.27 4.89
N ASN A 249 -5.30 -15.04 4.97
CA ASN A 249 -5.92 -15.64 3.79
C ASN A 249 -6.60 -14.60 2.89
N MET A 250 -7.24 -13.58 3.48
CA MET A 250 -7.83 -12.48 2.71
C MET A 250 -6.76 -11.65 2.02
N ASP A 251 -5.66 -11.34 2.72
CA ASP A 251 -4.51 -10.67 2.14
C ASP A 251 -3.90 -11.52 1.02
N PHE A 252 -3.63 -12.81 1.26
CA PHE A 252 -3.10 -13.71 0.24
C PHE A 252 -4.00 -13.79 -1.00
N LEU A 253 -5.32 -13.90 -0.83
CA LEU A 253 -6.25 -13.92 -1.96
C LEU A 253 -6.13 -12.66 -2.83
N VAL A 254 -6.05 -11.48 -2.22
CA VAL A 254 -5.97 -10.23 -2.99
C VAL A 254 -4.56 -10.00 -3.53
N SER A 255 -3.57 -10.06 -2.65
CA SER A 255 -2.19 -9.66 -2.86
C SER A 255 -1.41 -10.64 -3.71
N ASN A 256 -1.67 -11.94 -3.54
CA ASN A 256 -0.96 -13.00 -4.21
C ASN A 256 -1.76 -13.55 -5.40
N ILE A 257 -3.09 -13.65 -5.29
CA ILE A 257 -3.88 -14.24 -6.38
C ILE A 257 -4.46 -13.18 -7.34
N LEU A 258 -5.34 -12.30 -6.84
CA LEU A 258 -6.13 -11.41 -7.70
C LEU A 258 -5.29 -10.33 -8.38
N MET A 259 -4.36 -9.69 -7.65
CA MET A 259 -3.51 -8.64 -8.22
C MET A 259 -2.58 -9.17 -9.32
N PRO A 260 -1.82 -10.27 -9.14
CA PRO A 260 -1.02 -10.83 -10.23
C PRO A 260 -1.86 -11.25 -11.44
N LEU A 261 -3.07 -11.81 -11.24
CA LEU A 261 -3.96 -12.12 -12.35
C LEU A 261 -4.44 -10.86 -13.09
N GLY A 262 -4.77 -9.78 -12.37
CA GLY A 262 -5.10 -8.50 -12.97
C GLY A 262 -3.92 -7.88 -13.75
N ALA A 263 -2.70 -8.01 -13.22
CA ALA A 263 -1.47 -7.58 -13.89
C ALA A 263 -1.19 -8.41 -15.16
N LEU A 264 -1.45 -9.72 -15.11
CA LEU A 264 -1.36 -10.59 -16.28
C LEU A 264 -2.39 -10.19 -17.34
N GLY A 265 -3.64 -9.97 -16.95
CA GLY A 265 -4.69 -9.53 -17.88
C GLY A 265 -4.32 -8.22 -18.58
N THR A 266 -3.82 -7.23 -17.84
CA THR A 266 -3.39 -5.94 -18.40
C THR A 266 -2.19 -6.08 -19.34
N THR A 267 -1.17 -6.87 -18.98
CA THR A 267 -0.01 -7.11 -19.87
C THR A 267 -0.41 -7.85 -21.15
N LEU A 268 -1.32 -8.82 -21.08
CA LEU A 268 -1.82 -9.53 -22.27
C LEU A 268 -2.63 -8.60 -23.19
N VAL A 269 -3.51 -7.76 -22.63
CA VAL A 269 -4.27 -6.78 -23.42
C VAL A 269 -3.32 -5.81 -24.14
N VAL A 270 -2.35 -5.24 -23.42
CA VAL A 270 -1.40 -4.28 -24.00
C VAL A 270 -0.45 -4.94 -25.00
N GLY A 271 0.06 -6.14 -24.71
CA GLY A 271 1.04 -6.83 -25.54
C GLY A 271 0.48 -7.49 -26.80
N TYR A 272 -0.80 -7.92 -26.77
CA TYR A 272 -1.37 -8.76 -27.83
C TYR A 272 -2.67 -8.23 -28.44
N LEU A 273 -3.50 -7.47 -27.71
CA LEU A 273 -4.79 -6.99 -28.24
C LEU A 273 -4.72 -5.56 -28.78
N LEU A 274 -3.90 -4.69 -28.17
CA LEU A 274 -3.79 -3.30 -28.60
C LEU A 274 -2.84 -3.14 -29.80
N LYS A 275 -3.20 -2.23 -30.72
CA LYS A 275 -2.37 -1.91 -31.89
C LYS A 275 -1.12 -1.16 -31.46
N VAL A 276 0.04 -1.61 -31.96
CA VAL A 276 1.35 -1.03 -31.64
C VAL A 276 1.43 0.45 -31.98
N ASP A 277 0.83 0.87 -33.10
CA ASP A 277 0.82 2.28 -33.52
C ASP A 277 0.10 3.19 -32.53
N VAL A 278 -1.01 2.70 -31.96
CA VAL A 278 -1.78 3.42 -30.93
C VAL A 278 -0.94 3.54 -29.66
N LEU A 279 -0.31 2.45 -29.22
CA LEU A 279 0.58 2.46 -28.06
C LEU A 279 1.75 3.42 -28.26
N LYS A 280 2.33 3.46 -29.46
CA LYS A 280 3.44 4.35 -29.79
C LYS A 280 3.03 5.82 -29.77
N GLN A 281 1.81 6.12 -30.23
CA GLN A 281 1.24 7.47 -30.14
C GLN A 281 1.08 7.91 -28.67
N PHE A 282 0.50 7.06 -27.82
CA PHE A 282 0.30 7.36 -26.40
C PHE A 282 1.58 7.33 -25.55
N PHE A 283 2.62 6.61 -25.99
CA PHE A 283 3.94 6.64 -25.37
C PHE A 283 4.61 8.02 -25.48
N GLY A 284 4.12 8.87 -26.38
CA GLY A 284 4.55 10.24 -26.58
C GLY A 284 5.97 10.33 -27.16
N ASN A 285 6.64 11.45 -26.90
CA ASN A 285 7.98 11.71 -27.42
C ASN A 285 8.98 10.63 -26.94
N ASP A 286 9.63 9.97 -27.90
CA ASP A 286 10.56 8.86 -27.66
C ASP A 286 11.96 9.16 -28.21
N ARG A 287 12.55 10.28 -27.75
CA ARG A 287 13.90 10.69 -28.18
C ARG A 287 14.97 9.61 -27.99
N PHE A 288 14.83 8.78 -26.96
CA PHE A 288 15.79 7.74 -26.59
C PHE A 288 15.41 6.34 -27.09
N LYS A 289 14.35 6.20 -27.91
CA LYS A 289 13.90 4.92 -28.47
C LYS A 289 13.55 3.85 -27.41
N PHE A 290 13.01 4.26 -26.27
CA PHE A 290 12.61 3.38 -25.17
C PHE A 290 11.28 2.64 -25.42
N PHE A 291 10.50 3.04 -26.43
CA PHE A 291 9.22 2.39 -26.71
C PHE A 291 9.37 0.90 -27.02
N LEU A 292 10.32 0.55 -27.89
CA LEU A 292 10.48 -0.84 -28.32
C LEU A 292 10.94 -1.77 -27.17
N PRO A 293 11.98 -1.42 -26.38
CA PRO A 293 12.32 -2.18 -25.17
C PRO A 293 11.15 -2.33 -24.20
N TRP A 294 10.44 -1.25 -23.91
CA TRP A 294 9.27 -1.27 -23.03
C TRP A 294 8.16 -2.20 -23.55
N TYR A 295 7.85 -2.12 -24.84
CA TYR A 295 6.81 -2.93 -25.45
C TYR A 295 7.17 -4.42 -25.47
N LEU A 296 8.44 -4.76 -25.76
CA LEU A 296 8.92 -6.14 -25.71
C LEU A 296 8.89 -6.70 -24.28
N LEU A 297 9.22 -5.88 -23.28
CA LEU A 297 9.10 -6.25 -21.88
C LEU A 297 7.65 -6.57 -21.52
N ILE A 298 6.68 -5.72 -21.90
CA ILE A 298 5.25 -5.96 -21.63
C ILE A 298 4.73 -7.18 -22.38
N LYS A 299 5.13 -7.35 -23.63
CA LYS A 299 4.58 -8.42 -24.48
C LYS A 299 5.11 -9.80 -24.11
N PHE A 300 6.39 -9.92 -23.78
CA PHE A 300 7.04 -11.22 -23.62
C PHE A 300 7.53 -11.46 -22.20
N VAL A 301 8.25 -10.51 -21.61
CA VAL A 301 8.96 -10.75 -20.34
C VAL A 301 8.02 -10.71 -19.13
N LEU A 302 7.19 -9.66 -19.02
CA LEU A 302 6.31 -9.45 -17.87
C LEU A 302 5.25 -10.55 -17.71
N PRO A 303 4.57 -11.04 -18.76
CA PRO A 303 3.62 -12.14 -18.60
C PRO A 303 4.28 -13.39 -18.02
N ILE A 304 5.48 -13.73 -18.49
CA ILE A 304 6.24 -14.89 -17.98
C ILE A 304 6.62 -14.67 -16.51
N ILE A 305 7.16 -13.50 -16.16
CA ILE A 305 7.52 -13.18 -14.77
C ILE A 305 6.30 -13.25 -13.85
N ILE A 306 5.17 -12.67 -14.26
CA ILE A 306 3.93 -12.66 -13.47
C ILE A 306 3.41 -14.09 -13.29
N ILE A 307 3.45 -14.93 -14.32
CA ILE A 307 3.06 -16.34 -14.22
C ILE A 307 3.99 -17.09 -13.25
N ILE A 308 5.30 -16.88 -13.32
CA ILE A 308 6.26 -17.52 -12.41
C ILE A 308 6.01 -17.07 -10.97
N ILE A 309 5.80 -15.77 -10.72
CA ILE A 309 5.50 -15.24 -9.39
C ILE A 309 4.20 -15.85 -8.86
N PHE A 310 3.15 -15.87 -9.67
CA PHE A 310 1.86 -16.44 -9.31
C PHE A 310 1.98 -17.92 -8.93
N ILE A 311 2.69 -18.72 -9.73
CA ILE A 311 2.93 -20.14 -9.44
C ILE A 311 3.79 -20.29 -8.17
N ALA A 312 4.85 -19.50 -8.04
CA ALA A 312 5.79 -19.59 -6.91
C ALA A 312 5.16 -19.26 -5.57
N GLN A 313 4.04 -18.54 -5.52
CA GLN A 313 3.34 -18.26 -4.27
C GLN A 313 2.63 -19.49 -3.67
N PHE A 314 2.48 -20.57 -4.45
CA PHE A 314 1.89 -21.83 -3.99
C PHE A 314 2.92 -22.87 -3.50
N PHE A 315 4.23 -22.55 -3.52
CA PHE A 315 5.36 -23.47 -3.20
C PHE A 315 6.42 -22.85 -2.27
#